data_AF-A0A937VGR4-F1
#
_entry.id   AF-A0A937VGR4-F1
#
_cell.length_a   1.000
_cell.length_b   1.000
_cell.length_c   1.000
_cell.angle_alpha   90.00
_cell.angle_beta   90.00
_cell.angle_gamma   90.00
#
_symmetry.space_group_name_H-M   'P 1'
#
loop_
_entity.id
_entity.type
_entity.pdbx_description
1 polymer ?
#
loop_
_entity_poly.entity_id
_entity_poly.type
_entity_poly.pdbx_seq_one_letter_code
_entity_poly.pdbx_strand_id
1 'polypeptide(L)'
;MDYLYRVARASEDTQPQRAAEVYRALAERAIASRGRDNYHQAAIHLARARDLYRKLGEAAAWEQYMADLRARYSSLPALKDELKKANL
;
A
#
# COMPACT_ATOMS: atom_id res chain seq x y z
N MET A 1 12.06 13.91 5.42
CA MET A 1 10.65 14.11 5.80
C MET A 1 9.83 14.09 4.51
N ASP A 2 9.27 12.94 4.17
CA ASP A 2 8.60 12.68 2.88
C ASP A 2 7.36 13.56 2.67
N TYR A 3 7.48 14.54 1.76
CA TYR A 3 6.41 15.45 1.33
C TYR A 3 5.16 14.69 0.87
N LEU A 4 5.34 13.57 0.18
CA LEU A 4 4.27 12.72 -0.33
C LEU A 4 3.37 12.14 0.78
N TYR A 5 3.94 11.80 1.93
CA TYR A 5 3.16 11.30 3.08
C TYR A 5 2.27 12.39 3.69
N ARG A 6 2.75 13.64 3.76
CA ARG A 6 1.95 14.76 4.28
C ARG A 6 0.81 15.12 3.33
N VAL A 7 1.07 15.11 2.03
CA VAL A 7 0.05 15.37 1.00
C VAL A 7 -1.01 14.27 0.98
N ALA A 8 -0.60 12.99 1.07
CA ALA A 8 -1.53 11.88 1.16
C ALA A 8 -2.46 12.03 2.37
N ARG A 9 -1.88 12.30 3.56
CA ARG A 9 -2.64 12.49 4.81
C ARG A 9 -3.59 13.69 4.78
N ALA A 10 -3.18 14.80 4.18
CA ALA A 10 -4.01 16.00 4.05
C ALA A 10 -5.14 15.81 3.02
N SER A 11 -4.93 14.96 2.02
CA SER A 11 -5.89 14.71 0.94
C SER A 11 -6.88 13.58 1.27
N GLU A 12 -6.78 12.91 2.42
CA GLU A 12 -7.68 11.82 2.79
C GLU A 12 -9.15 12.27 2.87
N ASP A 13 -9.40 13.54 3.20
CA ASP A 13 -10.74 14.14 3.25
C ASP A 13 -11.19 14.76 1.91
N THR A 14 -10.27 15.21 1.07
CA THR A 14 -10.61 15.98 -0.15
C THR A 14 -10.54 15.15 -1.43
N GLN A 15 -9.58 14.22 -1.53
CA GLN A 15 -9.36 13.34 -2.69
C GLN A 15 -8.81 11.98 -2.21
N PRO A 16 -9.66 11.10 -1.64
CA PRO A 16 -9.20 9.86 -1.02
C PRO A 16 -8.61 8.88 -2.05
N GLN A 17 -9.06 8.92 -3.31
CA GLN A 17 -8.49 8.12 -4.41
C GLN A 17 -7.02 8.51 -4.67
N ARG A 18 -6.73 9.80 -4.73
CA ARG A 18 -5.38 10.31 -4.96
C ARG A 18 -4.43 9.98 -3.81
N ALA A 19 -4.94 10.05 -2.57
CA ALA A 19 -4.19 9.61 -1.40
C ALA A 19 -3.86 8.10 -1.48
N ALA A 20 -4.82 7.27 -1.90
CA ALA A 20 -4.60 5.83 -2.07
C ALA A 20 -3.55 5.52 -3.15
N GLU A 21 -3.56 6.23 -4.28
CA GLU A 21 -2.52 6.12 -5.32
C GLU A 21 -1.12 6.47 -4.79
N VAL A 22 -1.01 7.53 -3.98
CA VAL A 22 0.29 7.90 -3.37
C VAL A 22 0.79 6.81 -2.43
N TYR A 23 -0.09 6.25 -1.58
CA TYR A 23 0.30 5.14 -0.70
C TYR A 23 0.72 3.90 -1.48
N ARG A 24 0.07 3.60 -2.61
CA ARG A 24 0.50 2.52 -3.53
C ARG A 24 1.89 2.78 -4.10
N ALA A 25 2.16 3.99 -4.60
CA ALA A 25 3.47 4.35 -5.13
C ALA A 25 4.58 4.27 -4.06
N LEU A 26 4.28 4.67 -2.82
CA LEU A 26 5.20 4.53 -1.69
C LEU A 26 5.48 3.06 -1.36
N ALA A 27 4.44 2.21 -1.37
CA ALA A 27 4.59 0.79 -1.16
C ALA A 27 5.46 0.13 -2.24
N GLU A 28 5.21 0.43 -3.52
CA GLU A 28 6.01 -0.10 -4.63
C GLU A 28 7.46 0.35 -4.56
N ARG A 29 7.71 1.62 -4.19
CA ARG A 29 9.07 2.13 -3.99
C ARG A 29 9.79 1.43 -2.83
N ALA A 30 9.09 1.15 -1.75
CA ALA A 30 9.62 0.40 -0.62
C ALA A 30 9.93 -1.06 -1.02
N ILE A 31 9.03 -1.72 -1.75
CA ILE A 31 9.27 -3.07 -2.30
C ILE A 31 10.48 -3.08 -3.24
N ALA A 32 10.59 -2.09 -4.14
CA ALA A 32 11.70 -1.95 -5.07
C ALA A 32 13.04 -1.72 -4.38
N SER A 33 13.03 -1.03 -3.23
CA SER A 33 14.24 -0.79 -2.43
C SER A 33 14.79 -2.06 -1.77
N ARG A 34 13.98 -3.13 -1.70
CA ARG A 34 14.28 -4.45 -1.11
C ARG A 34 14.72 -4.39 0.36
N GLY A 35 14.58 -5.52 1.07
CA GLY A 35 14.96 -5.62 2.48
C GLY A 35 13.77 -5.63 3.42
N ARG A 36 13.94 -6.29 4.57
CA ARG A 36 12.84 -6.63 5.48
C ARG A 36 12.15 -5.38 6.05
N ASP A 37 12.91 -4.37 6.46
CA ASP A 37 12.36 -3.10 6.94
C ASP A 37 11.57 -2.36 5.86
N ASN A 38 12.03 -2.41 4.61
CA ASN A 38 11.33 -1.80 3.49
C ASN A 38 10.04 -2.55 3.16
N TYR A 39 10.02 -3.88 3.26
CA TYR A 39 8.78 -4.65 3.11
C TYR A 39 7.78 -4.37 4.23
N HIS A 40 8.26 -4.16 5.45
CA HIS A 40 7.43 -3.73 6.57
C HIS A 40 6.79 -2.35 6.31
N GLN A 41 7.59 -1.38 5.85
CA GLN A 41 7.08 -0.05 5.45
C GLN A 41 6.07 -0.15 4.30
N ALA A 42 6.32 -1.01 3.31
CA ALA A 42 5.37 -1.26 2.23
C ALA A 42 4.02 -1.77 2.75
N ALA A 43 4.04 -2.73 3.68
CA ALA A 43 2.83 -3.25 4.31
C ALA A 43 2.06 -2.17 5.09
N ILE A 44 2.75 -1.27 5.79
CA ILE A 44 2.13 -0.12 6.47
C ILE A 44 1.43 0.80 5.47
N HIS A 45 2.09 1.14 4.35
CA HIS A 45 1.49 1.99 3.31
C HIS A 45 0.28 1.33 2.65
N LEU A 46 0.37 0.03 2.35
CA LEU A 46 -0.73 -0.75 1.78
C LEU A 46 -1.93 -0.84 2.72
N ALA A 47 -1.70 -1.00 4.03
CA ALA A 47 -2.79 -1.01 5.01
C ALA A 47 -3.58 0.30 5.02
N ARG A 48 -2.88 1.45 4.87
CA ARG A 48 -3.54 2.75 4.75
C ARG A 48 -4.29 2.92 3.43
N ALA A 49 -3.71 2.45 2.33
CA ALA A 49 -4.40 2.45 1.05
C ALA A 49 -5.72 1.64 1.15
N ARG A 50 -5.68 0.45 1.76
CA ARG A 50 -6.89 -0.37 2.01
C ARG A 50 -7.97 0.40 2.75
N ASP A 51 -7.60 1.09 3.83
CA ASP A 51 -8.56 1.84 4.63
C ASP A 51 -9.22 2.97 3.82
N LEU A 52 -8.46 3.63 2.95
CA LEU A 52 -9.00 4.63 2.02
C LEU A 52 -9.92 4.01 0.97
N TYR A 53 -9.51 2.91 0.33
CA TYR A 53 -10.37 2.18 -0.62
C TYR A 53 -11.68 1.71 0.02
N ARG A 54 -11.62 1.24 1.27
CA ARG A 54 -12.82 0.86 2.04
C ARG A 54 -13.72 2.07 2.33
N LYS A 55 -13.15 3.21 2.71
CA LYS A 55 -13.90 4.47 2.90
C LYS A 55 -14.58 4.95 1.60
N LEU A 56 -13.93 4.73 0.46
CA LEU A 56 -14.46 5.06 -0.87
C LEU A 56 -15.53 4.08 -1.37
N GLY A 57 -15.74 2.94 -0.69
CA GLY A 57 -16.61 1.86 -1.18
C GLY A 57 -15.97 1.03 -2.32
N GLU A 58 -14.70 1.25 -2.62
CA GLU A 58 -13.94 0.59 -3.69
C GLU A 58 -13.15 -0.63 -3.17
N ALA A 59 -13.71 -1.37 -2.23
CA ALA A 59 -13.07 -2.57 -1.68
C ALA A 59 -12.78 -3.63 -2.77
N ALA A 60 -13.63 -3.73 -3.80
CA ALA A 60 -13.41 -4.64 -4.92
C ALA A 60 -12.16 -4.27 -5.74
N ALA A 61 -11.93 -2.97 -5.99
CA ALA A 61 -10.74 -2.49 -6.69
C ALA A 61 -9.47 -2.74 -5.85
N TRP A 62 -9.57 -2.61 -4.51
CA TRP A 62 -8.50 -2.96 -3.59
C TRP A 62 -8.13 -4.46 -3.66
N GLU A 63 -9.12 -5.35 -3.60
CA GLU A 63 -8.89 -6.80 -3.69
C GLU A 63 -8.23 -7.19 -5.02
N GLN A 64 -8.69 -6.62 -6.14
CA GLN A 64 -8.05 -6.82 -7.45
C GLN A 64 -6.59 -6.33 -7.44
N TYR A 65 -6.34 -5.12 -6.94
CA TYR A 65 -4.98 -4.59 -6.83
C TYR A 65 -4.07 -5.48 -5.96
N MET A 66 -4.56 -5.97 -4.83
CA MET A 66 -3.79 -6.86 -3.95
C MET A 66 -3.53 -8.22 -4.59
N ALA A 67 -4.47 -8.76 -5.36
CA ALA A 67 -4.27 -9.99 -6.12
C ALA A 67 -3.16 -9.80 -7.17
N ASP A 68 -3.22 -8.72 -7.96
CA ASP A 68 -2.19 -8.32 -8.91
C ASP A 68 -0.83 -8.15 -8.24
N LEU A 69 -0.78 -7.42 -7.12
CA LEU A 69 0.45 -7.16 -6.36
C LEU A 69 1.09 -8.46 -5.90
N ARG A 70 0.31 -9.37 -5.32
CA ARG A 70 0.81 -10.68 -4.86
C ARG A 70 1.28 -11.58 -6.01
N ALA A 71 0.63 -11.50 -7.16
CA ALA A 71 1.05 -12.23 -8.36
C ALA A 71 2.39 -11.68 -8.87
N ARG A 72 2.51 -10.35 -8.99
CA ARG A 72 3.71 -9.64 -9.45
C ARG A 72 4.92 -9.89 -8.55
N TYR A 73 4.72 -9.85 -7.23
CA TYR A 73 5.79 -10.07 -6.24
C TYR A 73 5.74 -11.47 -5.63
N SER A 74 5.20 -12.45 -6.36
CA SER A 74 5.07 -13.84 -5.91
C SER A 74 6.41 -14.50 -5.56
N SER A 75 7.50 -14.03 -6.17
CA SER A 75 8.88 -14.46 -5.96
C SER A 75 9.54 -13.89 -4.70
N LEU A 76 8.89 -12.99 -3.96
CA LEU A 76 9.43 -12.36 -2.75
C LEU A 76 8.75 -12.92 -1.48
N PRO A 77 9.26 -14.03 -0.90
CA PRO A 77 8.65 -14.66 0.28
C PRO A 77 8.68 -13.76 1.52
N ALA A 78 9.71 -12.93 1.67
CA ALA A 78 9.80 -11.98 2.79
C ALA A 78 8.72 -10.89 2.73
N LEU A 79 8.35 -10.43 1.53
CA LEU A 79 7.23 -9.50 1.36
C LEU A 79 5.91 -10.18 1.72
N LYS A 80 5.69 -11.42 1.28
CA LYS A 80 4.48 -12.19 1.61
C LYS A 80 4.30 -12.35 3.12
N ASP A 81 5.39 -12.60 3.84
CA ASP A 81 5.37 -12.72 5.31
C ASP A 81 4.93 -11.40 5.97
N GLU A 82 5.49 -10.27 5.52
CA GLU A 82 5.10 -8.95 6.03
C GLU A 82 3.65 -8.56 5.69
N LEU A 83 3.19 -8.87 4.47
CA LEU A 83 1.78 -8.68 4.09
C LEU A 83 0.84 -9.51 4.96
N LYS A 84 1.19 -10.78 5.19
CA LYS A 84 0.41 -11.68 6.06
C LYS A 84 0.36 -11.15 7.50
N LYS A 85 1.47 -10.63 8.04
CA LYS A 85 1.51 -10.00 9.37
C LYS A 85 0.63 -8.76 9.46
N ALA A 86 0.55 -7.98 8.38
CA ALA A 86 -0.30 -6.80 8.30
C ALA A 86 -1.80 -7.13 8.06
N ASN A 87 -2.18 -8.41 8.03
CA ASN A 87 -3.51 -8.87 7.62
C ASN A 87 -3.93 -8.31 6.25
N LEU A 88 -2.98 -8.27 5.31
CA LEU A 88 -3.19 -7.80 3.94
C LEU A 88 -3.25 -8.93 2.95
#